data_AF-A0A2H0X7V6-F1
#
_entry.id   AF-A0A2H0X7V6-F1
#
_cell.length_a   1.000
_cell.length_b   1.000
_cell.length_c   1.000
_cell.angle_alpha   90.00
_cell.angle_beta   90.00
_cell.angle_gamma   90.00
#
_symmetry.space_group_name_H-M   'P 1'
#
loop_
_entity.id
_entity.type
_entity.pdbx_description
1 polymer ?
#
loop_
_entity_poly.entity_id
_entity_poly.type
_entity_poly.pdbx_seq_one_letter_code
_entity_poly.pdbx_strand_id
1 'polypeptide(L)'
;MSLTEFLKQPYANAAEKILPKENVEQQRQQVGEKDPQKILCVCMAGVNRSGAIAEELKNRGYESWNKGAHSGVNPITQEDINEADLIIFASVTAVDIAAYNFNLEGKIVRMLPISEAVSPAIRRGGAGREKVMGDIRENLDILGLENKAN
;
A
#
# COMPACT_ATOMS: atom_id res chain seq x y z
N MET A 1 4.30 -14.39 20.69
CA MET A 1 3.49 -13.16 20.73
C MET A 1 2.28 -13.38 19.83
N SER A 2 1.07 -13.38 20.38
CA SER A 2 -0.15 -13.63 19.59
C SER A 2 -0.60 -12.37 18.83
N LEU A 3 -1.35 -12.52 17.73
CA LEU A 3 -1.95 -11.40 16.98
C LEU A 3 -2.84 -10.54 17.90
N THR A 4 -3.44 -11.15 18.93
CA THR A 4 -4.29 -10.52 19.93
C THR A 4 -3.51 -9.67 20.94
N GLU A 5 -2.25 -10.00 21.21
CA GLU A 5 -1.32 -9.16 22.00
C GLU A 5 -0.75 -8.01 21.15
N PHE A 6 -0.59 -8.22 19.85
CA PHE A 6 -0.17 -7.19 18.89
C PHE A 6 -1.21 -6.08 18.72
N LEU A 7 -2.51 -6.39 18.80
CA LEU A 7 -3.61 -5.42 18.71
C LEU A 7 -3.84 -4.60 20.00
N LYS A 8 -3.16 -4.92 21.11
CA LYS A 8 -3.20 -4.14 22.37
C LYS A 8 -2.10 -3.08 22.46
N GLN A 9 -1.37 -2.86 21.39
CA GLN A 9 -0.15 -2.06 21.36
C GLN A 9 -0.42 -0.55 21.05
N PRO A 10 0.50 0.39 21.40
CA PRO A 10 0.31 1.86 21.35
C PRO A 10 0.10 2.50 19.95
N TYR A 11 -0.15 1.70 18.92
CA TYR A 11 -0.21 2.09 17.51
C TYR A 11 -1.62 2.50 17.05
N ALA A 12 -2.65 2.28 17.88
CA ALA A 12 -4.04 2.51 17.50
C ALA A 12 -4.28 3.97 17.08
N ASN A 13 -4.92 4.16 15.93
CA ASN A 13 -5.42 5.42 15.39
C ASN A 13 -4.38 6.35 14.74
N ALA A 14 -3.15 5.89 14.48
CA ALA A 14 -2.21 6.70 13.70
C ALA A 14 -2.68 6.85 12.24
N ALA A 15 -3.31 5.80 11.70
CA ALA A 15 -3.95 5.82 10.39
C ALA A 15 -5.02 6.92 10.26
N GLU A 16 -5.77 7.25 11.32
CA GLU A 16 -6.80 8.32 11.28
C GLU A 16 -6.22 9.72 11.08
N LYS A 17 -4.93 9.91 11.39
CA LYS A 17 -4.22 11.17 11.22
C LYS A 17 -3.53 11.29 9.87
N ILE A 18 -3.17 10.16 9.26
CA ILE A 18 -2.33 10.09 8.07
C ILE A 18 -3.14 9.80 6.82
N LEU A 19 -4.17 8.95 6.93
CA LEU A 19 -5.02 8.65 5.79
C LEU A 19 -5.91 9.86 5.48
N PRO A 20 -6.08 10.18 4.19
CA PRO A 20 -6.93 11.27 3.77
C PRO A 20 -8.36 11.03 4.28
N LYS A 21 -8.94 12.07 4.89
CA LYS A 21 -10.36 12.13 5.25
C LYS A 21 -11.23 12.59 4.08
N GLU A 22 -10.58 12.96 2.99
CA GLU A 22 -11.15 13.51 1.76
C GLU A 22 -11.93 12.45 1.00
N ASN A 23 -12.88 12.91 0.19
CA ASN A 23 -13.63 12.01 -0.69
C ASN A 23 -12.74 11.50 -1.85
N VAL A 24 -13.23 10.48 -2.57
CA VAL A 24 -12.50 9.82 -3.66
C VAL A 24 -12.03 10.81 -4.73
N GLU A 25 -12.83 11.82 -5.06
CA GLU A 25 -12.53 12.79 -6.11
C GLU A 25 -11.38 13.73 -5.74
N GLN A 26 -11.34 14.19 -4.49
CA GLN A 26 -10.23 14.96 -3.94
C GLN A 26 -8.94 14.12 -3.86
N GLN A 27 -9.05 12.84 -3.51
CA GLN A 27 -7.90 11.94 -3.48
C GLN A 27 -7.29 11.74 -4.87
N ARG A 28 -8.14 11.60 -5.90
CA ARG A 28 -7.73 11.55 -7.31
C ARG A 28 -7.04 12.83 -7.76
N GLN A 29 -7.60 13.99 -7.43
CA GLN A 29 -7.02 15.28 -7.78
C GLN A 29 -5.61 15.45 -7.22
N GLN A 30 -5.37 15.12 -5.94
CA GLN A 30 -4.03 15.20 -5.36
C GLN A 30 -3.00 14.27 -6.04
N VAL A 31 -3.44 13.07 -6.44
CA VAL A 31 -2.59 12.13 -7.20
C VAL A 31 -2.29 12.68 -8.59
N GLY A 32 -3.29 13.23 -9.28
CA GLY A 32 -3.11 13.85 -10.59
C GLY A 32 -2.23 15.11 -10.56
N GLU A 33 -2.35 15.94 -9.53
CA GLU A 33 -1.55 17.17 -9.36
C GLU A 33 -0.08 16.87 -9.08
N LYS A 34 0.22 15.85 -8.27
CA LYS A 34 1.60 15.47 -7.97
C LYS A 34 2.24 14.55 -9.01
N ASP A 35 1.41 13.87 -9.81
CA ASP A 35 1.83 12.88 -10.81
C ASP A 35 2.94 11.93 -10.29
N PRO A 36 2.66 11.13 -9.24
CA PRO A 36 3.69 10.31 -8.60
C PRO A 36 4.31 9.34 -9.60
N GLN A 37 5.63 9.25 -9.60
CA GLN A 37 6.37 8.31 -10.46
C GLN A 37 6.93 7.16 -9.63
N LYS A 38 7.35 7.43 -8.38
CA LYS A 38 7.91 6.46 -7.44
C LYS A 38 6.92 6.08 -6.36
N ILE A 39 6.45 4.83 -6.40
CA ILE A 39 5.38 4.34 -5.53
C ILE A 39 5.85 3.18 -4.65
N LEU A 40 5.81 3.39 -3.34
CA LEU A 40 6.10 2.38 -2.34
C LEU A 40 4.82 1.65 -1.92
N CYS A 41 4.77 0.33 -2.09
CA CYS A 41 3.65 -0.51 -1.69
C CYS A 41 3.97 -1.28 -0.40
N VAL A 42 3.09 -1.21 0.60
CA VAL A 42 3.37 -1.76 1.93
C VAL A 42 2.26 -2.71 2.39
N CYS A 43 2.64 -3.93 2.78
CA CYS A 43 1.76 -4.84 3.53
C CYS A 43 2.46 -5.29 4.81
N MET A 44 1.89 -6.22 5.57
CA MET A 44 2.50 -6.65 6.83
C MET A 44 3.87 -7.31 6.63
N ALA A 45 3.96 -8.28 5.74
CA ALA A 45 5.17 -9.11 5.54
C ALA A 45 6.07 -8.64 4.39
N GLY A 46 5.56 -7.79 3.50
CA GLY A 46 6.29 -7.28 2.34
C GLY A 46 6.43 -8.24 1.16
N VAL A 47 5.53 -9.21 1.01
CA VAL A 47 5.64 -10.24 -0.06
C VAL A 47 4.40 -10.32 -0.95
N ASN A 48 3.22 -10.70 -0.41
CA ASN A 48 2.08 -11.02 -1.27
C ASN A 48 1.34 -9.77 -1.76
N ARG A 49 0.57 -9.12 -0.86
CA ARG A 49 -0.36 -8.04 -1.23
C ARG A 49 0.38 -6.84 -1.80
N SER A 50 1.43 -6.36 -1.11
CA SER A 50 2.22 -5.25 -1.63
C SER A 50 3.01 -5.61 -2.89
N GLY A 51 3.45 -6.85 -3.04
CA GLY A 51 4.08 -7.33 -4.28
C GLY A 51 3.12 -7.28 -5.46
N ALA A 52 1.88 -7.75 -5.29
CA ALA A 52 0.85 -7.72 -6.32
C ALA A 52 0.47 -6.28 -6.74
N ILE A 53 0.36 -5.35 -5.77
CA ILE A 53 0.12 -3.93 -6.07
C ILE A 53 1.29 -3.34 -6.86
N ALA A 54 2.54 -3.57 -6.41
CA ALA A 54 3.73 -3.07 -7.08
C ALA A 54 3.86 -3.62 -8.50
N GLU A 55 3.59 -4.91 -8.71
CA GLU A 55 3.59 -5.55 -10.02
C GLU A 55 2.60 -4.89 -10.99
N GLU A 56 1.36 -4.65 -10.56
CA GLU A 56 0.36 -3.97 -11.38
C GLU A 56 0.76 -2.52 -11.69
N LEU A 57 1.34 -1.79 -10.73
CA LEU A 57 1.84 -0.45 -10.95
C LEU A 57 3.01 -0.40 -11.96
N LYS A 58 3.91 -1.39 -11.93
CA LYS A 58 4.97 -1.51 -12.95
C LYS A 58 4.38 -1.73 -14.33
N ASN A 59 3.38 -2.60 -14.45
CA ASN A 59 2.68 -2.83 -15.72
C ASN A 59 2.00 -1.57 -16.25
N ARG A 60 1.62 -0.66 -15.35
CA ARG A 60 1.05 0.66 -15.67
C ARG A 60 2.11 1.74 -15.95
N GLY A 61 3.40 1.41 -15.94
CA GLY A 61 4.49 2.34 -16.25
C GLY A 61 5.01 3.16 -15.06
N TYR A 62 4.65 2.83 -13.82
CA TYR A 62 5.21 3.48 -12.62
C TYR A 62 6.48 2.77 -12.14
N GLU A 63 7.40 3.53 -11.55
CA GLU A 63 8.48 2.97 -10.75
C GLU A 63 7.92 2.56 -9.39
N SER A 64 7.92 1.27 -9.07
CA SER A 64 7.33 0.80 -7.81
C SER A 64 8.13 -0.34 -7.16
N TRP A 65 8.00 -0.45 -5.84
CA TRP A 65 8.58 -1.54 -5.07
C TRP A 65 7.73 -1.85 -3.84
N ASN A 66 7.93 -3.04 -3.26
CA ASN A 66 7.15 -3.53 -2.14
C ASN A 66 7.99 -3.68 -0.87
N LYS A 67 7.41 -3.32 0.28
CA LYS A 67 8.00 -3.50 1.62
C LYS A 67 6.98 -4.03 2.63
N GLY A 68 7.49 -4.47 3.77
CA GLY A 68 6.77 -4.96 4.93
C GLY A 68 6.79 -3.94 6.06
N ALA A 69 5.63 -3.61 6.63
CA ALA A 69 5.55 -2.72 7.80
C ALA A 69 6.14 -3.37 9.07
N HIS A 70 6.14 -4.70 9.14
CA HIS A 70 6.76 -5.45 10.24
C HIS A 70 8.12 -6.03 9.81
N SER A 71 8.92 -6.50 10.77
CA SER A 71 10.25 -7.10 10.63
C SER A 71 10.24 -8.50 9.93
N GLY A 72 9.48 -8.60 8.84
CA GLY A 72 9.42 -9.77 7.97
C GLY A 72 10.56 -9.80 6.95
N VAL A 73 10.29 -10.41 5.79
CA VAL A 73 11.30 -10.74 4.76
C VAL A 73 11.90 -9.49 4.11
N ASN A 74 11.15 -8.39 4.04
CA ASN A 74 11.56 -7.18 3.36
C ASN A 74 11.04 -5.93 4.10
N PRO A 75 11.59 -5.61 5.28
CA PRO A 75 11.08 -4.52 6.10
C PRO A 75 11.28 -3.17 5.41
N ILE A 76 10.31 -2.29 5.59
CA ILE A 76 10.40 -0.88 5.17
C ILE A 76 11.45 -0.14 5.99
N THR A 77 12.16 0.80 5.37
CA THR A 77 13.07 1.73 6.04
C THR A 77 12.61 3.19 5.85
N GLN A 78 13.26 4.13 6.54
CA GLN A 78 12.98 5.55 6.34
C GLN A 78 13.43 6.03 4.95
N GLU A 79 14.50 5.45 4.40
CA GLU A 79 14.98 5.73 3.05
C GLU A 79 13.92 5.36 2.02
N ASP A 80 13.28 4.19 2.15
CA ASP A 80 12.17 3.78 1.27
C ASP A 80 11.04 4.83 1.26
N ILE A 81 10.69 5.35 2.45
CA ILE A 81 9.64 6.38 2.60
C ILE A 81 10.08 7.69 1.94
N ASN A 82 11.34 8.08 2.13
CA ASN A 82 11.87 9.33 1.62
C ASN A 82 11.96 9.34 0.09
N GLU A 83 12.28 8.21 -0.53
CA GLU A 83 12.36 8.06 -1.99
C GLU A 83 10.99 8.02 -2.68
N ALA A 84 9.95 7.60 -1.96
CA ALA A 84 8.60 7.49 -2.53
C ALA A 84 7.90 8.85 -2.64
N ASP A 85 7.27 9.10 -3.79
CA ASP A 85 6.33 10.21 -4.00
C ASP A 85 4.97 9.91 -3.36
N LEU A 86 4.58 8.63 -3.43
CA LEU A 86 3.33 8.07 -2.94
C LEU A 86 3.58 6.74 -2.23
N ILE A 87 2.90 6.54 -1.09
CA ILE A 87 2.95 5.29 -0.32
C ILE A 87 1.54 4.68 -0.29
N ILE A 88 1.41 3.42 -0.71
CA ILE A 88 0.15 2.68 -0.71
C ILE A 88 0.21 1.53 0.31
N PHE A 89 -0.66 1.57 1.31
CA PHE A 89 -0.78 0.52 2.31
C PHE A 89 -1.92 -0.45 2.01
N ALA A 90 -1.67 -1.75 2.20
CA ALA A 90 -2.65 -2.80 1.97
C ALA A 90 -3.68 -2.97 3.12
N SER A 91 -3.46 -2.31 4.26
CA SER A 91 -4.32 -2.42 5.45
C SER A 91 -4.02 -1.32 6.47
N VAL A 92 -5.04 -0.91 7.23
CA VAL A 92 -4.93 0.04 8.36
C VAL A 92 -3.82 -0.33 9.33
N THR A 93 -3.74 -1.60 9.73
CA THR A 93 -2.68 -2.06 10.65
C THR A 93 -1.27 -1.82 10.13
N ALA A 94 -1.06 -1.91 8.82
CA ALA A 94 0.26 -1.62 8.23
C ALA A 94 0.58 -0.11 8.27
N VAL A 95 -0.43 0.75 8.11
CA VAL A 95 -0.30 2.20 8.28
C VAL A 95 0.07 2.51 9.72
N ASP A 96 -0.65 1.98 10.69
CA ASP A 96 -0.42 2.23 12.12
C ASP A 96 1.01 1.86 12.55
N ILE A 97 1.50 0.72 12.10
CA ILE A 97 2.87 0.28 12.40
C ILE A 97 3.89 1.21 11.73
N ALA A 98 3.71 1.54 10.45
CA ALA A 98 4.66 2.39 9.76
C ALA A 98 4.69 3.80 10.36
N ALA A 99 3.54 4.36 10.69
CA ALA A 99 3.39 5.67 11.31
C ALA A 99 4.05 5.80 12.69
N TYR A 100 4.10 4.71 13.45
CA TYR A 100 4.78 4.70 14.74
C TYR A 100 6.31 4.61 14.59
N ASN A 101 6.79 3.83 13.62
CA ASN A 101 8.21 3.54 13.49
C ASN A 101 8.95 4.56 12.60
N PHE A 102 8.23 5.30 11.76
CA PHE A 102 8.82 6.15 10.72
C PHE A 102 8.11 7.49 10.60
N ASN A 103 8.81 8.49 10.06
CA ASN A 103 8.23 9.78 9.74
C ASN A 103 7.55 9.73 8.36
N LEU A 104 6.23 9.86 8.35
CA LEU A 104 5.39 9.93 7.14
C LEU A 104 4.94 11.37 6.81
N GLU A 105 5.42 12.38 7.54
CA GLU A 105 5.02 13.77 7.35
C GLU A 105 5.35 14.27 5.92
N GLY A 106 4.40 14.98 5.32
CA GLY A 106 4.53 15.52 3.95
C GLY A 106 4.43 14.49 2.83
N LYS A 107 4.35 13.19 3.13
CA LYS A 107 4.16 12.13 2.13
C LYS A 107 2.69 11.99 1.75
N ILE A 108 2.44 11.69 0.47
CA ILE A 108 1.11 11.24 0.07
C ILE A 108 0.98 9.79 0.51
N VAL A 109 -0.03 9.53 1.34
CA VAL A 109 -0.35 8.19 1.80
C VAL A 109 -1.75 7.82 1.31
N ARG A 110 -1.88 6.60 0.78
CA ARG A 110 -3.15 6.00 0.36
C ARG A 110 -3.28 4.60 0.94
N MET A 111 -4.51 4.15 1.02
CA MET A 111 -4.83 2.78 1.41
C MET A 111 -5.55 2.10 0.25
N LEU A 112 -5.07 0.91 -0.10
CA LEU A 112 -5.75 0.00 -1.00
C LEU A 112 -6.09 -1.25 -0.19
N PRO A 113 -7.27 -1.33 0.44
CA PRO A 113 -7.59 -2.40 1.37
C PRO A 113 -7.68 -3.74 0.64
N ILE A 114 -6.69 -4.61 0.87
CA ILE A 114 -6.67 -5.97 0.35
C ILE A 114 -6.68 -6.94 1.53
N SER A 115 -7.69 -7.81 1.57
CA SER A 115 -7.83 -8.84 2.62
C SER A 115 -6.60 -9.76 2.67
N GLU A 116 -6.06 -10.01 3.86
CA GLU A 116 -4.97 -11.01 4.04
C GLU A 116 -5.39 -12.41 3.60
N ALA A 117 -6.70 -12.72 3.63
CA ALA A 117 -7.23 -14.01 3.19
C ALA A 117 -6.95 -14.32 1.70
N VAL A 118 -6.59 -13.31 0.90
CA VAL A 118 -6.25 -13.50 -0.51
C VAL A 118 -4.78 -13.87 -0.73
N SER A 119 -3.91 -13.74 0.29
CA SER A 119 -2.49 -14.09 0.21
C SER A 119 -2.24 -15.51 -0.36
N PRO A 120 -2.99 -16.56 0.04
CA PRO A 120 -2.84 -17.89 -0.57
C PRO A 120 -3.24 -17.95 -2.05
N ALA A 121 -4.23 -17.17 -2.48
CA ALA A 121 -4.65 -17.10 -3.88
C ALA A 121 -3.56 -16.42 -4.74
N ILE A 122 -2.99 -15.31 -4.24
CA ILE A 122 -1.86 -14.63 -4.89
C ILE A 122 -0.68 -15.60 -5.08
N ARG A 123 -0.35 -16.38 -4.05
CA ARG A 123 0.78 -17.34 -4.08
C ARG A 123 0.56 -18.52 -5.02
N ARG A 124 -0.66 -19.07 -5.05
CA ARG A 124 -0.98 -20.25 -5.88
C ARG A 124 -1.16 -19.91 -7.36
N GLY A 125 -1.47 -18.65 -7.69
CA GLY A 125 -1.78 -18.25 -9.06
C GLY A 125 -3.16 -18.71 -9.53
N GLY A 126 -3.38 -18.64 -10.85
CA GLY A 126 -4.62 -19.05 -11.51
C GLY A 126 -5.80 -18.09 -11.27
N ALA A 127 -7.03 -18.59 -11.42
CA ALA A 127 -8.24 -17.77 -11.39
C ALA A 127 -8.42 -16.96 -10.09
N GLY A 128 -7.96 -17.51 -8.96
CA GLY A 128 -7.99 -16.79 -7.68
C GLY A 128 -7.06 -15.58 -7.64
N ARG A 129 -5.88 -15.68 -8.27
CA ARG A 129 -4.98 -14.54 -8.44
C ARG A 129 -5.57 -13.52 -9.40
N GLU A 130 -6.10 -13.95 -10.55
CA GLU A 130 -6.71 -13.03 -11.52
C GLU A 130 -7.84 -12.19 -10.93
N LYS A 131 -8.69 -12.80 -10.11
CA LYS A 131 -9.73 -12.06 -9.38
C LYS A 131 -9.13 -10.96 -8.50
N VAL A 132 -8.11 -11.30 -7.71
CA VAL A 132 -7.43 -10.34 -6.83
C VAL A 132 -6.76 -9.23 -7.64
N MET A 133 -6.15 -9.56 -8.78
CA MET A 133 -5.55 -8.56 -9.67
C MET A 133 -6.61 -7.65 -10.28
N GLY A 134 -7.80 -8.17 -10.61
CA GLY A 134 -8.95 -7.37 -11.03
C GLY A 134 -9.37 -6.35 -9.97
N ASP A 135 -9.52 -6.81 -8.72
CA ASP A 135 -9.85 -5.92 -7.59
C ASP A 135 -8.76 -4.85 -7.38
N ILE A 136 -7.48 -5.22 -7.51
CA ILE A 136 -6.35 -4.27 -7.41
C ILE A 136 -6.46 -3.20 -8.50
N ARG A 137 -6.71 -3.60 -9.75
CA ARG A 137 -6.83 -2.67 -10.88
C ARG A 137 -7.93 -1.65 -10.66
N GLU A 138 -9.12 -2.11 -10.31
CA GLU A 138 -10.27 -1.25 -10.05
C GLU A 138 -9.96 -0.22 -8.95
N ASN A 139 -9.32 -0.66 -7.86
CA ASN A 139 -8.96 0.26 -6.78
C ASN A 139 -7.85 1.24 -7.16
N LEU A 140 -6.87 0.85 -7.98
CA LEU A 140 -5.85 1.78 -8.49
C LEU A 140 -6.46 2.82 -9.43
N ASP A 141 -7.43 2.43 -10.26
CA ASP A 141 -8.19 3.36 -11.10
C ASP A 141 -8.98 4.35 -10.23
N ILE A 142 -9.61 3.88 -9.15
CA ILE A 142 -10.30 4.74 -8.17
C ILE A 142 -9.32 5.74 -7.54
N LEU A 143 -8.06 5.36 -7.30
CA LEU A 143 -7.03 6.26 -6.77
C LEU A 143 -6.44 7.23 -7.81
N GLY A 144 -6.81 7.11 -9.08
CA GLY A 144 -6.29 7.96 -10.17
C GLY A 144 -4.90 7.53 -10.66
N LEU A 145 -4.51 6.27 -10.43
CA LEU A 145 -3.24 5.70 -10.88
C LEU A 145 -3.44 4.97 -12.21
N GLU A 146 -3.78 5.73 -13.25
CA GLU A 146 -4.13 5.22 -14.58
C GLU A 146 -2.94 4.58 -15.32
N ASN A 147 -3.22 3.83 -16.38
CA ASN A 147 -2.17 3.19 -17.18
C ASN A 147 -1.38 4.22 -18.00
N LYS A 148 -0.09 4.38 -17.72
CA LYS A 148 0.85 5.24 -18.47
C LYS A 148 1.59 4.48 -19.59
N ALA A 149 1.54 3.16 -19.60
CA ALA A 149 2.14 2.33 -20.64
C ALA A 149 1.23 2.33 -21.89
N ASN A 150 1.44 3.33 -22.76
CA ASN A 150 0.98 3.33 -24.15
C ASN A 150 2.15 3.02 -25.08
#